data_AF-A0A317SIC5-F1
#
_entry.id   AF-A0A317SIC5-F1
#
_cell.length_a   1.000
_cell.length_b   1.000
_cell.length_c   1.000
_cell.angle_alpha   90.00
_cell.angle_beta   90.00
_cell.angle_gamma   90.00
#
_symmetry.space_group_name_H-M   'P 1'
#
loop_
_entity.id
_entity.type
_entity.pdbx_description
1 polymer ?
#
loop_
_entity_poly.entity_id
_entity_poly.type
_entity_poly.pdbx_seq_one_letter_code
_entity_poly.pdbx_strand_id
1 'polypeptide(L)' 'NMTAQLQPLDSGIIQTFKAYYYGQFLQLAILKDDENMTANPFKISQLEAMKMAKLAWNDITLSTIHNCWKYVGL' A
#
# COMPACT_ATOMS: atom_id res chain seq x y z
N ASN A 1 21.37 -9.89 -4.22
CA ASN A 1 21.09 -8.46 -4.46
C ASN A 1 21.54 -7.64 -3.26
N MET A 2 22.63 -6.89 -3.41
CA MET A 2 23.20 -6.00 -2.37
C MET A 2 22.43 -4.67 -2.29
N THR A 3 21.80 -4.25 -3.38
CA THR A 3 20.97 -3.03 -3.48
C THR A 3 19.76 -3.05 -2.56
N ALA A 4 19.02 -4.18 -2.50
CA ALA A 4 17.86 -4.30 -1.61
C ALA A 4 18.22 -4.24 -0.11
N GLN A 5 19.47 -4.54 0.26
CA GLN A 5 19.95 -4.45 1.64
C GLN A 5 20.34 -3.02 2.04
N LEU A 6 20.51 -2.12 1.08
CA LEU A 6 20.96 -0.74 1.29
C LEU A 6 19.89 0.31 0.97
N GLN A 7 18.76 -0.09 0.37
CA GLN A 7 17.69 0.82 -0.05
C GLN A 7 16.55 0.81 0.98
N PRO A 8 16.34 1.90 1.75
CA PRO A 8 15.28 1.98 2.77
C PRO A 8 13.87 1.73 2.25
N LEU A 9 13.65 2.05 0.97
CA LEU A 9 12.37 1.81 0.30
C LEU A 9 12.08 0.31 0.17
N ASP A 10 13.10 -0.48 -0.15
CA ASP A 10 13.00 -1.92 -0.34
C ASP A 10 13.11 -2.70 0.98
N SER A 11 13.56 -2.07 2.07
CA SER A 11 13.68 -2.68 3.41
C SER A 11 12.39 -2.72 4.23
N GLY A 12 11.26 -2.27 3.66
CA GLY A 12 9.94 -2.44 4.28
C GLY A 12 8.92 -1.39 3.88
N ILE A 13 9.34 -0.18 3.49
CA ILE A 13 8.41 0.92 3.16
C ILE A 13 7.48 0.54 2.01
N ILE A 14 8.02 -0.01 0.90
CA ILE A 14 7.19 -0.45 -0.24
C ILE A 14 6.28 -1.63 0.16
N GLN A 15 6.75 -2.54 1.00
CA GLN A 15 5.95 -3.66 1.48
C GLN A 15 4.76 -3.16 2.30
N THR A 16 5.00 -2.25 3.25
CA THR A 16 3.96 -1.64 4.08
C THR A 16 2.98 -0.84 3.24
N PHE A 17 3.46 -0.04 2.28
CA PHE A 17 2.62 0.68 1.33
C PHE A 17 1.65 -0.27 0.59
N LYS A 18 2.19 -1.36 0.02
CA LYS A 18 1.39 -2.36 -0.70
C LYS A 18 0.35 -3.01 0.22
N ALA A 19 0.71 -3.34 1.45
CA ALA A 19 -0.22 -3.93 2.40
C ALA A 19 -1.42 -3.01 2.68
N TYR A 20 -1.19 -1.71 2.92
CA TYR A 20 -2.29 -0.75 3.10
C TYR A 20 -3.11 -0.55 1.84
N TYR A 21 -2.47 -0.46 0.68
CA TYR A 21 -3.16 -0.33 -0.60
C TYR A 21 -4.07 -1.55 -0.89
N TYR A 22 -3.53 -2.77 -0.74
CA TYR A 22 -4.30 -3.98 -0.97
C TYR A 22 -5.43 -4.18 0.04
N GLY A 23 -5.22 -3.79 1.31
CA GLY A 23 -6.28 -3.80 2.31
C GLY A 23 -7.46 -2.94 1.90
N GLN A 24 -7.21 -1.69 1.49
CA GLN A 24 -8.25 -0.78 1.01
C GLN A 24 -8.91 -1.28 -0.28
N PHE A 25 -8.13 -1.81 -1.22
CA PHE A 25 -8.64 -2.36 -2.47
C PHE A 25 -9.61 -3.53 -2.22
N LEU A 26 -9.25 -4.46 -1.33
CA LEU A 26 -10.11 -5.59 -0.99
C LEU A 26 -11.37 -5.15 -0.24
N GLN A 27 -11.28 -4.19 0.67
CA GLN A 27 -12.46 -3.63 1.34
C GLN A 27 -13.43 -3.01 0.33
N LEU A 28 -12.93 -2.25 -0.65
CA LEU A 28 -13.75 -1.69 -1.72
C LEU A 28 -14.37 -2.79 -2.60
N ALA A 29 -13.62 -3.84 -2.92
CA ALA A 29 -14.13 -4.95 -3.71
C ALA A 29 -15.25 -5.69 -2.99
N ILE A 30 -15.09 -5.98 -1.69
CA ILE A 30 -16.12 -6.60 -0.85
C ILE A 30 -17.38 -5.73 -0.83
N LEU A 31 -17.24 -4.43 -0.58
CA LEU A 31 -18.38 -3.50 -0.57
C LEU A 31 -19.13 -3.50 -1.92
N LYS A 32 -18.39 -3.46 -3.03
CA LYS A 32 -18.97 -3.48 -4.38
C LYS A 32 -19.73 -4.78 -4.67
N ASP A 33 -19.26 -5.90 -4.14
CA ASP A 33 -19.89 -7.22 -4.28
C ASP A 33 -21.16 -7.31 -3.43
N ASP A 34 -21.06 -6.95 -2.14
CA ASP A 34 -22.18 -6.95 -1.18
C ASP A 34 -23.35 -6.06 -1.65
N GLU A 35 -23.03 -4.89 -2.22
CA GLU A 35 -24.02 -3.94 -2.74
C GLU A 35 -24.42 -4.20 -4.20
N ASN A 36 -23.88 -5.24 -4.85
CA ASN A 36 -24.10 -5.54 -6.28
C ASN A 36 -23.86 -4.33 -7.21
N MET A 37 -22.89 -3.48 -6.86
CA MET A 37 -22.63 -2.22 -7.58
C MET A 37 -22.09 -2.44 -9.00
N THR A 38 -21.46 -3.59 -9.25
CA THR A 38 -20.81 -3.90 -10.53
C THR A 38 -20.67 -5.40 -10.75
N ALA A 39 -20.63 -5.82 -12.02
CA ALA A 39 -20.36 -7.21 -12.41
C ALA A 39 -18.92 -7.68 -12.14
N ASN A 40 -17.98 -6.74 -11.91
CA ASN A 40 -16.62 -7.07 -11.52
C ASN A 40 -16.20 -6.20 -10.32
N PRO A 41 -16.26 -6.72 -9.08
CA PRO A 41 -15.97 -5.94 -7.87
C PRO A 41 -14.51 -5.44 -7.81
N PHE A 42 -13.59 -6.09 -8.53
CA PHE A 42 -12.18 -5.70 -8.59
C PHE A 42 -11.90 -4.56 -9.58
N LYS A 43 -12.89 -4.13 -10.37
CA LYS A 43 -12.72 -3.02 -11.30
C LYS A 43 -12.68 -1.70 -10.53
N ILE A 44 -11.55 -1.01 -10.66
CA ILE A 44 -11.33 0.35 -10.14
C ILE A 44 -10.90 1.30 -11.26
N SER A 45 -11.30 2.55 -11.14
CA SER A 45 -10.81 3.67 -11.95
C SER A 45 -9.41 4.09 -11.50
N GLN A 46 -8.69 4.78 -12.39
CA GLN A 46 -7.41 5.40 -12.06
C GLN A 46 -7.53 6.38 -10.87
N LEU A 47 -8.65 7.09 -10.76
CA LEU A 47 -8.88 8.03 -9.65
C LEU A 47 -9.01 7.32 -8.30
N GLU A 48 -9.75 6.21 -8.24
CA GLU A 48 -9.84 5.36 -7.04
C GLU A 48 -8.45 4.82 -6.66
N ALA A 49 -7.69 4.32 -7.63
CA ALA A 49 -6.32 3.83 -7.41
C ALA A 49 -5.42 4.92 -6.83
N MET A 50 -5.44 6.14 -7.40
CA MET A 50 -4.62 7.26 -6.91
C MET A 50 -5.02 7.70 -5.50
N LYS A 51 -6.32 7.70 -5.18
CA LYS A 51 -6.81 8.01 -3.83
C LYS A 51 -6.33 6.98 -2.81
N MET A 52 -6.46 5.69 -3.12
CA MET A 52 -5.95 4.61 -2.25
C MET A 52 -4.44 4.67 -2.09
N ALA A 53 -3.69 4.98 -3.15
CA ALA A 53 -2.24 5.18 -3.06
C ALA A 53 -1.89 6.33 -2.10
N LYS A 54 -2.59 7.47 -2.18
CA LYS A 54 -2.39 8.59 -1.26
C LYS A 54 -2.69 8.20 0.19
N LEU A 55 -3.79 7.50 0.43
CA LEU A 55 -4.16 7.04 1.77
C LEU A 55 -3.14 6.03 2.31
N ALA A 56 -2.78 5.02 1.52
CA ALA A 56 -1.80 4.02 1.88
C ALA A 56 -0.43 4.62 2.24
N TRP A 57 -0.01 5.68 1.55
CA TRP A 57 1.22 6.41 1.90
C TRP A 57 1.10 7.14 3.23
N ASN A 58 -0.03 7.81 3.48
CA ASN A 58 -0.26 8.54 4.73
C ASN A 58 -0.38 7.61 5.95
N ASP A 59 -0.81 6.36 5.75
CA ASP A 59 -0.94 5.36 6.81
C ASP A 59 0.42 4.77 7.23
N ILE A 60 1.48 4.96 6.44
CA ILE A 60 2.83 4.55 6.82
C ILE A 60 3.32 5.45 7.94
N THR A 61 3.54 4.86 9.11
CA THR A 61 4.00 5.60 10.28
C THR A 61 5.45 6.07 10.13
N LEU A 62 5.78 7.21 10.76
CA LEU A 62 7.16 7.69 10.83
C LEU A 62 8.10 6.67 11.49
N SER A 63 7.62 5.88 12.46
CA SER A 63 8.42 4.83 13.08
C SER A 63 8.73 3.69 12.11
N THR A 64 7.79 3.29 11.25
CA THR A 64 8.05 2.33 10.16
C THR A 64 9.15 2.84 9.26
N ILE A 65 9.07 4.11 8.83
CA ILE A 65 10.10 4.74 7.99
C ILE A 65 11.44 4.71 8.73
N HIS A 66 11.54 5.30 9.92
CA HIS A 66 12.80 5.33 10.70
C HIS A 66 13.41 3.95 10.92
N ASN A 67 12.60 2.94 11.21
CA ASN A 67 13.08 1.56 11.40
C ASN A 67 13.66 0.99 10.09
N CYS A 68 13.06 1.29 8.94
CA CYS A 68 13.55 0.85 7.63
C CYS A 68 14.89 1.51 7.25
N TRP A 69 15.05 2.81 7.56
CA TRP A 69 16.32 3.53 7.37
C TRP A 69 17.40 2.98 8.30
N LYS A 70 17.09 2.83 9.59
CA LYS A 70 18.00 2.24 10.58
C LYS A 70 18.45 0.83 10.20
N TYR A 71 17.53 0.02 9.65
CA TYR A 71 17.83 -1.35 9.22
C TYR A 71 18.90 -1.40 8.13
N VAL A 72 18.92 -0.42 7.22
CA VAL A 72 19.94 -0.33 6.16
C VAL A 72 21.19 0.47 6.58
N GLY A 73 21.27 0.90 7.85
CA GLY A 73 22.41 1.62 8.40
C GLY A 73 22.42 3.13 8.14
N LEU A 74 21.26 3.73 7.91
CA LEU A 74 21.07 5.17 7.70
C LEU A 74 20.17 5.83 8.77
#